data_AF-A0A241XSA6-F1
#
_entry.id   AF-A0A241XSA6-F1
#
_cell.length_a   1.000
_cell.length_b   1.000
_cell.length_c   1.000
_cell.angle_alpha   90.00
_cell.angle_beta   90.00
_cell.angle_gamma   90.00
#
_symmetry.space_group_name_H-M   'P 1'
#
loop_
_entity.id
_entity.type
_entity.pdbx_description
1 polymer ?
#
loop_
_entity_poly.entity_id
_entity_poly.type
_entity_poly.pdbx_seq_one_letter_code
_entity_poly.pdbx_strand_id
1 'polypeptide(L)'
;MHAHQQASIASTPRVTRAELFTGDTDYWSTCRKDDEDERMYGPLMMPYAIPGDMLSNQNGEAAWALWYGSHKDARKAANLSSRRLSDLEISYSQKLEEMSPFTRLAKRLDLDQMRLAADLAHSGTGGAVAFKLHTQEMMPLLHLDAALQRQIGAANCQQIYRLAMAAPAPELAKMVEGEFPFMKALHEKGAFRRSTSQHLLGLACLIQTIRPGSNLPDAETLVGKLLITCIVRSLPARLGILVAVTSPEVASCFDWPCLFHGVSSSDFQEGTDIWTLVPGEVLEETSTSLKAYTFPMYPDQVTNEIIQRLDVLAIAAASGSPVAMEFNAIHQDFLTKSALEMHDELKMFITEGGIFFAAHPYEAPEDMVRPGYNLAIEGRENEIAEALFSVILSTYFAGSVRPLLVKVADYKLSLEKTGKKIEEYSKSGSAKLVAKINGLGKKGMAELATGREWFVDEAMRLKGLVSAWADFYGQLDAFRR
;
A
#
# COMPACT_ATOMS: atom_id res chain seq x y z
N MET A 1 3.13 -48.08 -0.48
CA MET A 1 3.37 -46.71 0.06
C MET A 1 2.57 -45.61 -0.64
N HIS A 2 1.67 -45.89 -1.59
CA HIS A 2 0.83 -44.88 -2.26
C HIS A 2 -0.60 -44.73 -1.69
N ALA A 3 -1.02 -45.55 -0.72
CA ALA A 3 -2.38 -45.54 -0.17
C ALA A 3 -2.55 -44.69 1.11
N HIS A 4 -1.48 -44.08 1.63
CA HIS A 4 -1.54 -43.25 2.84
C HIS A 4 -1.58 -41.74 2.58
N GLN A 5 -1.32 -41.28 1.35
CA GLN A 5 -1.48 -39.86 1.00
C GLN A 5 -2.91 -39.50 0.58
N GLN A 6 -3.64 -40.42 -0.07
CA GLN A 6 -5.03 -40.15 -0.47
C GLN A 6 -6.04 -40.18 0.70
N ALA A 7 -5.68 -40.78 1.83
CA ALA A 7 -6.53 -40.81 3.02
C ALA A 7 -6.42 -39.55 3.91
N SER A 8 -5.43 -38.66 3.68
CA SER A 8 -5.19 -37.51 4.57
C SER A 8 -5.86 -36.21 4.14
N ILE A 9 -6.45 -36.13 2.95
CA ILE A 9 -7.11 -34.90 2.46
C ILE A 9 -8.52 -34.74 3.08
N ALA A 10 -9.19 -35.86 3.41
CA ALA A 10 -10.55 -35.88 3.93
C ALA A 10 -10.72 -35.42 5.41
N SER A 11 -9.66 -34.96 6.07
CA SER A 11 -9.71 -34.54 7.49
C SER A 11 -9.02 -33.22 7.80
N THR A 12 -8.62 -32.45 6.78
CA THR A 12 -7.98 -31.16 7.01
C THR A 12 -8.98 -30.21 7.65
N PRO A 13 -8.77 -29.78 8.92
CA PRO A 13 -9.67 -28.86 9.57
C PRO A 13 -9.72 -27.55 8.76
N ARG A 14 -10.93 -27.09 8.45
CA ARG A 14 -11.16 -25.92 7.59
C ARG A 14 -11.89 -24.83 8.35
N VAL A 15 -11.47 -23.60 8.13
CA VAL A 15 -12.23 -22.43 8.55
C VAL A 15 -13.14 -21.98 7.42
N THR A 16 -14.43 -21.89 7.71
CA THR A 16 -15.40 -21.29 6.78
C THR A 16 -15.29 -19.78 6.88
N ARG A 17 -14.90 -19.12 5.80
CA ARG A 17 -14.68 -17.67 5.76
C ARG A 17 -15.95 -16.91 5.40
N ALA A 18 -16.98 -17.60 4.90
CA ALA A 18 -18.30 -17.01 4.62
C ALA A 18 -18.89 -16.23 5.80
N GLU A 19 -18.58 -16.62 7.04
CA GLU A 19 -19.04 -15.93 8.27
C GLU A 19 -18.15 -14.75 8.68
N LEU A 20 -16.93 -14.65 8.13
CA LEU A 20 -15.97 -13.58 8.44
C LEU A 20 -16.14 -12.37 7.54
N PHE A 21 -16.60 -12.58 6.31
CA PHE A 21 -16.59 -11.56 5.26
C PHE A 21 -17.99 -11.09 4.92
N THR A 22 -18.26 -9.82 5.22
CA THR A 22 -19.61 -9.21 5.15
C THR A 22 -19.90 -8.51 3.82
N GLY A 23 -19.07 -8.70 2.79
CA GLY A 23 -19.21 -8.05 1.49
C GLY A 23 -19.90 -8.87 0.40
N ASP A 24 -20.48 -8.16 -0.57
CA ASP A 24 -21.24 -8.72 -1.70
C ASP A 24 -20.58 -8.51 -3.07
N THR A 25 -19.29 -8.14 -3.09
CA THR A 25 -18.54 -8.00 -4.34
C THR A 25 -18.23 -9.36 -4.96
N ASP A 26 -17.86 -9.38 -6.25
CA ASP A 26 -17.43 -10.60 -6.95
C ASP A 26 -16.28 -11.31 -6.22
N TYR A 27 -15.38 -10.55 -5.59
CA TYR A 27 -14.31 -11.09 -4.76
C TYR A 27 -14.84 -12.00 -3.64
N TRP A 28 -15.86 -11.52 -2.90
CA TRP A 28 -16.43 -12.27 -1.78
C TRP A 28 -17.34 -13.41 -2.24
N SER A 29 -18.07 -13.23 -3.33
CA SER A 29 -18.83 -14.30 -3.98
C SER A 29 -17.91 -15.47 -4.37
N THR A 30 -16.78 -15.16 -4.99
CA THR A 30 -15.75 -16.15 -5.30
C THR A 30 -15.19 -16.82 -4.05
N CYS A 31 -14.88 -16.06 -2.99
CA CYS A 31 -14.38 -16.65 -1.75
C CYS A 31 -15.37 -17.63 -1.10
N ARG A 32 -16.68 -17.34 -1.15
CA ARG A 32 -17.71 -18.25 -0.63
C ARG A 32 -17.79 -19.54 -1.44
N LYS A 33 -17.74 -19.45 -2.76
CA LYS A 33 -17.65 -20.64 -3.64
C LYS A 33 -16.40 -21.47 -3.34
N ASP A 34 -15.26 -20.80 -3.16
CA ASP A 34 -14.01 -21.46 -2.84
C ASP A 34 -14.09 -22.19 -1.48
N ASP A 35 -14.84 -21.67 -0.52
CA ASP A 35 -15.07 -22.32 0.80
C ASP A 35 -15.85 -23.63 0.69
N GLU A 36 -16.72 -23.76 -0.32
CA GLU A 36 -17.53 -24.94 -0.59
C GLU A 36 -16.82 -25.97 -1.48
N ASP A 37 -15.74 -25.59 -2.17
CA ASP A 37 -14.96 -26.50 -3.03
C ASP A 37 -13.84 -27.20 -2.24
N GLU A 38 -13.94 -28.52 -2.08
CA GLU A 38 -12.91 -29.36 -1.44
C GLU A 38 -11.57 -29.32 -2.19
N ARG A 39 -11.57 -28.97 -3.47
CA ARG A 39 -10.36 -28.82 -4.31
C ARG A 39 -9.70 -27.45 -4.14
N MET A 40 -10.32 -26.53 -3.40
CA MET A 40 -9.76 -25.24 -3.02
C MET A 40 -9.38 -25.28 -1.54
N TYR A 41 -8.10 -25.09 -1.23
CA TYR A 41 -7.64 -25.00 0.15
C TYR A 41 -6.43 -24.08 0.26
N GLY A 42 -6.49 -23.11 1.15
CA GLY A 42 -5.51 -22.02 1.20
C GLY A 42 -5.23 -21.46 2.58
N PRO A 43 -4.24 -20.57 2.71
CA PRO A 43 -3.81 -20.02 4.00
C PRO A 43 -4.93 -19.39 4.83
N LEU A 44 -5.90 -18.72 4.20
CA LEU A 44 -7.06 -18.15 4.90
C LEU A 44 -8.12 -19.17 5.33
N MET A 45 -8.07 -20.39 4.79
CA MET A 45 -8.95 -21.51 5.16
C MET A 45 -8.31 -22.42 6.21
N MET A 46 -7.02 -22.22 6.52
CA MET A 46 -6.32 -22.97 7.56
C MET A 46 -6.74 -22.46 8.96
N PRO A 47 -6.92 -23.35 9.95
CA PRO A 47 -7.18 -22.96 11.34
C PRO A 47 -6.05 -22.14 11.94
N TYR A 48 -4.85 -22.30 11.40
CA TYR A 48 -3.70 -21.44 11.62
C TYR A 48 -2.75 -21.57 10.45
N ALA A 49 -2.17 -20.47 9.98
CA ALA A 49 -1.21 -20.49 8.87
C ALA A 49 0.14 -19.91 9.30
N ILE A 50 0.57 -20.25 10.52
CA ILE A 50 1.93 -19.99 11.01
C ILE A 50 2.79 -21.24 10.77
N PRO A 51 4.12 -21.09 10.61
CA PRO A 51 5.01 -22.25 10.50
C PRO A 51 4.89 -23.15 11.74
N GLY A 52 4.69 -24.46 11.57
CA GLY A 52 4.48 -25.39 12.69
C GLY A 52 5.61 -25.39 13.73
N ASP A 53 6.85 -25.14 13.29
CA ASP A 53 8.01 -24.99 14.17
C ASP A 53 7.86 -23.84 15.18
N MET A 54 7.06 -22.81 14.88
CA MET A 54 6.74 -21.71 15.80
C MET A 54 5.82 -22.15 16.95
N LEU A 55 5.21 -23.33 16.87
CA LEU A 55 4.41 -23.89 17.95
C LEU A 55 5.28 -24.47 19.07
N SER A 56 6.55 -24.80 18.78
CA SER A 56 7.55 -25.14 19.80
C SER A 56 7.95 -23.90 20.58
N ASN A 57 7.80 -23.92 21.91
CA ASN A 57 8.10 -22.75 22.75
C ASN A 57 9.57 -22.32 22.66
N GLN A 58 10.51 -23.26 22.46
CA GLN A 58 11.94 -22.95 22.32
C GLN A 58 12.25 -22.24 21.01
N ASN A 59 11.75 -22.79 19.89
CA ASN A 59 11.97 -22.21 18.56
C ASN A 59 11.24 -20.87 18.43
N GLY A 60 10.01 -20.81 18.96
CA GLY A 60 9.21 -19.60 19.04
C GLY A 60 9.90 -18.49 19.85
N GLU A 61 10.50 -18.80 21.01
CA GLU A 61 11.20 -17.79 21.82
C GLU A 61 12.35 -17.14 21.04
N ALA A 62 13.14 -17.92 20.31
CA ALA A 62 14.26 -17.41 19.53
C ALA A 62 13.80 -16.52 18.36
N ALA A 63 12.80 -16.98 17.59
CA ALA A 63 12.26 -16.22 16.48
C ALA A 63 11.55 -14.93 16.95
N TRP A 64 10.76 -15.00 18.02
CA TRP A 64 10.09 -13.82 18.57
C TRP A 64 11.06 -12.81 19.18
N ALA A 65 12.18 -13.26 19.76
CA ALA A 65 13.22 -12.34 20.22
C ALA A 65 13.80 -11.51 19.07
N LEU A 66 14.00 -12.11 17.89
CA LEU A 66 14.44 -11.41 16.68
C LEU A 66 13.35 -10.48 16.12
N TRP A 67 12.09 -10.92 16.13
CA TRP A 67 10.93 -10.11 15.71
C TRP A 67 10.80 -8.82 16.52
N TYR A 68 10.85 -8.93 17.86
CA TYR A 68 10.75 -7.78 18.76
C TYR A 68 12.08 -7.04 18.98
N GLY A 69 13.22 -7.63 18.58
CA GLY A 69 14.57 -7.10 18.79
C GLY A 69 15.16 -7.37 20.18
N SER A 70 14.39 -7.97 21.10
CA SER A 70 14.91 -8.41 22.40
C SER A 70 14.07 -9.55 23.01
N HIS A 71 14.72 -10.43 23.79
CA HIS A 71 14.03 -11.45 24.57
C HIS A 71 13.06 -10.86 25.60
N LYS A 72 13.39 -9.70 26.17
CA LYS A 72 12.57 -9.03 27.18
C LYS A 72 11.23 -8.61 26.59
N ASP A 73 11.24 -7.99 25.42
CA ASP A 73 10.03 -7.50 24.75
C ASP A 73 9.21 -8.66 24.18
N ALA A 74 9.87 -9.68 23.63
CA ALA A 74 9.19 -10.90 23.18
C ALA A 74 8.43 -11.60 24.32
N ARG A 75 9.05 -11.73 25.51
CA ARG A 75 8.37 -12.28 26.71
C ARG A 75 7.25 -11.37 27.20
N LYS A 76 7.45 -10.05 27.18
CA LYS A 76 6.40 -9.09 27.53
C LYS A 76 5.19 -9.23 26.60
N ALA A 77 5.41 -9.30 25.29
CA ALA A 77 4.36 -9.50 24.29
C ALA A 77 3.65 -10.85 24.47
N ALA A 78 4.41 -11.93 24.66
CA ALA A 78 3.85 -13.26 24.93
C ALA A 78 2.94 -13.26 26.18
N ASN A 79 3.35 -12.62 27.26
CA ASN A 79 2.53 -12.48 28.48
C ASN A 79 1.28 -11.62 28.26
N LEU A 80 1.35 -10.60 27.41
CA LEU A 80 0.24 -9.70 27.09
C LEU A 80 -0.72 -10.25 26.02
N SER A 81 -0.33 -11.31 25.30
CA SER A 81 -1.12 -11.90 24.21
C SER A 81 -2.38 -12.66 24.68
N SER A 82 -2.71 -12.59 25.97
CA SER A 82 -3.93 -13.15 26.56
C SER A 82 -5.13 -12.24 26.29
N ARG A 83 -5.84 -12.50 25.21
CA ARG A 83 -7.15 -11.90 24.95
C ARG A 83 -8.15 -12.97 24.55
N ARG A 84 -9.38 -12.83 25.05
CA ARG A 84 -10.48 -13.75 24.77
C ARG A 84 -10.80 -13.75 23.27
N LEU A 85 -10.98 -14.95 22.75
CA LEU A 85 -11.40 -15.25 21.39
C LEU A 85 -12.90 -14.95 21.20
N SER A 86 -13.32 -14.60 19.99
CA SER A 86 -14.74 -14.65 19.63
C SER A 86 -15.22 -16.10 19.47
N ASP A 87 -16.53 -16.33 19.48
CA ASP A 87 -17.10 -17.68 19.34
C ASP A 87 -16.59 -18.42 18.08
N LEU A 88 -16.44 -17.69 16.98
CA LEU A 88 -15.88 -18.20 15.73
C LEU A 88 -14.38 -18.53 15.82
N GLU A 89 -13.60 -17.75 16.58
CA GLU A 89 -12.18 -18.06 16.79
C GLU A 89 -12.00 -19.24 17.75
N ILE A 90 -12.93 -19.40 18.71
CA ILE A 90 -12.95 -20.53 19.65
C ILE A 90 -13.18 -21.85 18.91
N SER A 91 -13.99 -21.87 17.83
CA SER A 91 -14.24 -23.11 17.08
C SER A 91 -13.02 -23.65 16.35
N TYR A 92 -12.02 -22.81 16.06
CA TYR A 92 -10.81 -23.19 15.33
C TYR A 92 -9.53 -23.12 16.16
N SER A 93 -9.57 -22.49 17.33
CA SER A 93 -8.45 -22.41 18.27
C SER A 93 -8.91 -22.66 19.71
N GLN A 94 -8.25 -23.60 20.41
CA GLN A 94 -8.45 -23.78 21.85
C GLN A 94 -8.10 -22.49 22.62
N LYS A 95 -8.61 -22.36 23.84
CA LYS A 95 -8.40 -21.20 24.72
C LYS A 95 -6.93 -20.77 24.74
N LEU A 96 -6.64 -19.58 24.21
CA LEU A 96 -5.28 -19.04 24.11
C LEU A 96 -4.56 -19.05 25.46
N GLU A 97 -5.27 -18.81 26.57
CA GLU A 97 -4.70 -18.85 27.92
C GLU A 97 -4.11 -20.21 28.35
N GLU A 98 -4.51 -21.32 27.71
CA GLU A 98 -4.05 -22.68 28.02
C GLU A 98 -2.77 -23.04 27.24
N MET A 99 -2.39 -22.24 26.24
CA MET A 99 -1.20 -22.45 25.42
C MET A 99 0.06 -21.88 26.07
N SER A 100 1.21 -22.44 25.68
CA SER A 100 2.53 -21.88 26.03
C SER A 100 2.68 -20.43 25.53
N PRO A 101 3.48 -19.58 26.20
CA PRO A 101 3.49 -18.13 25.93
C PRO A 101 3.78 -17.77 24.46
N PHE A 102 4.78 -18.41 23.84
CA PHE A 102 5.15 -18.08 22.45
C PHE A 102 4.25 -18.74 21.42
N THR A 103 3.71 -19.94 21.72
CA THR A 103 2.64 -20.55 20.91
C THR A 103 1.41 -19.64 20.88
N ARG A 104 1.01 -19.10 22.04
CA ARG A 104 -0.10 -18.15 22.18
C ARG A 104 0.12 -16.92 21.31
N LEU A 105 1.32 -16.36 21.32
CA LEU A 105 1.68 -15.18 20.54
C LEU A 105 1.58 -15.43 19.02
N ALA A 106 2.02 -16.61 18.57
CA ALA A 106 1.91 -17.01 17.17
C ALA A 106 0.46 -17.24 16.73
N LYS A 107 -0.35 -17.94 17.54
CA LYS A 107 -1.79 -18.07 17.29
C LYS A 107 -2.49 -16.72 17.31
N ARG A 108 -2.05 -15.82 18.18
CA ARG A 108 -2.62 -14.47 18.27
C ARG A 108 -2.36 -13.64 17.00
N LEU A 109 -1.13 -13.67 16.48
CA LEU A 109 -0.78 -13.04 15.21
C LEU A 109 -1.68 -13.56 14.08
N ASP A 110 -1.83 -14.88 13.98
CA ASP A 110 -2.65 -15.51 12.95
C ASP A 110 -4.12 -15.05 12.99
N LEU A 111 -4.71 -15.01 14.19
CA LEU A 111 -6.08 -14.54 14.39
C LEU A 111 -6.25 -13.06 14.08
N ASP A 112 -5.29 -12.21 14.49
CA ASP A 112 -5.33 -10.79 14.18
C ASP A 112 -5.19 -10.56 12.65
N GLN A 113 -4.40 -11.38 11.94
CA GLN A 113 -4.33 -11.35 10.47
C GLN A 113 -5.61 -11.83 9.80
N MET A 114 -6.23 -12.87 10.34
CA MET A 114 -7.52 -13.35 9.86
C MET A 114 -8.60 -12.28 9.96
N ARG A 115 -8.61 -11.52 11.06
CA ARG A 115 -9.49 -10.36 11.23
C ARG A 115 -9.17 -9.22 10.29
N LEU A 116 -7.89 -8.93 10.05
CA LEU A 116 -7.49 -7.91 9.07
C LEU A 116 -7.96 -8.27 7.67
N ALA A 117 -7.73 -9.51 7.24
CA ALA A 117 -8.24 -10.02 5.95
C ALA A 117 -9.77 -9.91 5.85
N ALA A 118 -10.46 -9.88 7.00
CA ALA A 118 -11.90 -9.73 7.11
C ALA A 118 -12.41 -8.30 7.32
N ASP A 119 -11.51 -7.30 7.42
CA ASP A 119 -11.93 -5.93 7.65
C ASP A 119 -12.70 -5.39 6.44
N LEU A 120 -13.77 -4.65 6.73
CA LEU A 120 -14.57 -3.93 5.76
C LEU A 120 -13.76 -2.92 4.93
N ALA A 121 -12.60 -2.50 5.45
CA ALA A 121 -11.63 -1.70 4.70
C ALA A 121 -11.07 -2.43 3.46
N HIS A 122 -10.94 -3.77 3.50
CA HIS A 122 -10.54 -4.58 2.34
C HIS A 122 -11.72 -4.86 1.39
N SER A 123 -12.96 -4.54 1.79
CA SER A 123 -14.16 -4.65 0.96
C SER A 123 -14.63 -3.33 0.34
N GLY A 124 -13.86 -2.25 0.47
CA GLY A 124 -14.19 -0.94 -0.12
C GLY A 124 -15.41 -0.25 0.51
N THR A 125 -15.91 -0.77 1.63
CA THR A 125 -17.04 -0.20 2.37
C THR A 125 -16.54 0.70 3.48
N GLY A 126 -16.88 1.99 3.42
CA GLY A 126 -16.40 3.02 4.33
C GLY A 126 -16.70 2.71 5.80
N GLY A 127 -15.65 2.44 6.56
CA GLY A 127 -15.70 2.19 8.00
C GLY A 127 -14.74 1.09 8.42
N ALA A 128 -13.44 1.39 8.47
CA ALA A 128 -12.45 0.47 9.02
C ALA A 128 -12.81 0.12 10.48
N VAL A 129 -13.06 -1.16 10.77
CA VAL A 129 -13.38 -1.63 12.12
C VAL A 129 -12.18 -2.35 12.75
N ALA A 130 -11.18 -2.79 11.96
CA ALA A 130 -10.12 -3.67 12.48
C ALA A 130 -9.31 -3.09 13.64
N PHE A 131 -9.28 -1.78 13.83
CA PHE A 131 -8.45 -1.16 14.86
C PHE A 131 -9.20 -0.71 16.12
N LYS A 132 -10.54 -0.83 16.19
CA LYS A 132 -11.32 -0.36 17.34
C LYS A 132 -11.07 -1.13 18.64
N LEU A 133 -10.38 -2.27 18.57
CA LEU A 133 -10.05 -3.10 19.73
C LEU A 133 -8.53 -3.18 20.01
N HIS A 134 -7.73 -2.30 19.40
CA HIS A 134 -6.29 -2.30 19.54
C HIS A 134 -5.83 -1.15 20.43
N THR A 135 -5.65 -1.44 21.71
CA THR A 135 -4.70 -0.73 22.58
C THR A 135 -3.64 -1.73 22.96
N GLN A 136 -2.47 -1.76 22.32
CA GLN A 136 -1.28 -2.43 22.85
C GLN A 136 -0.05 -2.18 21.98
N GLU A 137 0.96 -1.52 22.57
CA GLU A 137 2.30 -1.28 22.01
C GLU A 137 3.07 -2.57 21.65
N MET A 138 2.58 -3.75 22.04
CA MET A 138 3.28 -5.04 21.96
C MET A 138 2.57 -6.04 21.03
N MET A 139 1.79 -5.54 20.07
CA MET A 139 1.12 -6.37 19.08
C MET A 139 2.09 -6.83 17.98
N PRO A 140 2.16 -8.13 17.65
CA PRO A 140 3.07 -8.63 16.61
C PRO A 140 3.01 -7.86 15.29
N LEU A 141 1.80 -7.53 14.84
CA LEU A 141 1.55 -6.82 13.58
C LEU A 141 2.16 -5.41 13.53
N LEU A 142 2.25 -4.71 14.65
CA LEU A 142 2.87 -3.37 14.71
C LEU A 142 4.39 -3.43 14.52
N HIS A 143 4.99 -4.61 14.68
CA HIS A 143 6.42 -4.84 14.47
C HIS A 143 6.75 -5.47 13.11
N LEU A 144 5.75 -5.72 12.27
CA LEU A 144 5.92 -6.43 11.00
C LEU A 144 6.88 -5.71 10.05
N ASP A 145 6.77 -4.39 9.91
CA ASP A 145 7.68 -3.58 9.07
C ASP A 145 9.12 -3.64 9.58
N ALA A 146 9.34 -3.49 10.89
CA ALA A 146 10.67 -3.59 11.48
C ALA A 146 11.28 -4.99 11.31
N ALA A 147 10.48 -6.06 11.46
CA ALA A 147 10.91 -7.42 11.23
C ALA A 147 11.27 -7.65 9.74
N LEU A 148 10.44 -7.16 8.82
CA LEU A 148 10.68 -7.24 7.39
C LEU A 148 11.97 -6.51 6.99
N GLN A 149 12.18 -5.29 7.48
CA GLN A 149 13.39 -4.51 7.21
C GLN A 149 14.67 -5.17 7.75
N ARG A 150 14.61 -5.91 8.85
CA ARG A 150 15.75 -6.71 9.32
C ARG A 150 16.01 -7.91 8.41
N GLN A 151 14.95 -8.54 7.90
CA GLN A 151 15.07 -9.76 7.10
C GLN A 151 15.57 -9.49 5.68
N ILE A 152 14.98 -8.51 4.98
CA ILE A 152 15.33 -8.23 3.57
C ILE A 152 16.07 -6.90 3.39
N GLY A 153 16.29 -6.12 4.45
CA GLY A 153 16.98 -4.84 4.41
C GLY A 153 16.03 -3.64 4.23
N ALA A 154 16.25 -2.58 5.01
CA ALA A 154 15.47 -1.34 4.93
C ALA A 154 15.54 -0.67 3.55
N ALA A 155 16.71 -0.69 2.90
CA ALA A 155 16.89 -0.15 1.56
C ALA A 155 16.03 -0.91 0.52
N ASN A 156 15.95 -2.24 0.62
CA ASN A 156 15.12 -3.05 -0.27
C ASN A 156 13.63 -2.82 -0.01
N CYS A 157 13.19 -2.75 1.25
CA CYS A 157 11.81 -2.40 1.59
C CYS A 157 11.41 -1.04 1.00
N GLN A 158 12.28 -0.04 1.15
CA GLN A 158 12.05 1.29 0.59
C GLN A 158 12.03 1.26 -0.95
N GLN A 159 12.92 0.49 -1.58
CA GLN A 159 12.95 0.35 -3.04
C GLN A 159 11.68 -0.33 -3.57
N ILE A 160 11.21 -1.41 -2.95
CA ILE A 160 9.97 -2.09 -3.31
C ILE A 160 8.79 -1.13 -3.21
N TYR A 161 8.70 -0.38 -2.11
CA TYR A 161 7.66 0.64 -1.95
C TYR A 161 7.73 1.71 -3.03
N ARG A 162 8.93 2.23 -3.34
CA ARG A 162 9.13 3.21 -4.43
C ARG A 162 8.74 2.66 -5.79
N LEU A 163 9.09 1.41 -6.11
CA LEU A 163 8.71 0.76 -7.36
C LEU A 163 7.18 0.62 -7.44
N ALA A 164 6.54 0.11 -6.39
CA ALA A 164 5.09 -0.01 -6.34
C ALA A 164 4.38 1.33 -6.54
N MET A 165 4.90 2.40 -5.91
CA MET A 165 4.36 3.76 -6.05
C MET A 165 4.64 4.39 -7.42
N ALA A 166 5.85 4.29 -7.94
CA ALA A 166 6.34 5.22 -8.97
C ALA A 166 6.84 4.56 -10.27
N ALA A 167 6.93 3.24 -10.34
CA ALA A 167 7.27 2.59 -11.60
C ALA A 167 6.07 2.61 -12.57
N PRO A 168 6.29 2.77 -13.89
CA PRO A 168 5.29 2.51 -14.91
C PRO A 168 4.66 1.12 -14.73
N ALA A 169 3.35 1.00 -14.90
CA ALA A 169 2.63 -0.26 -14.65
C ALA A 169 3.17 -1.45 -15.47
N PRO A 170 3.49 -1.31 -16.78
CA PRO A 170 4.05 -2.41 -17.56
C PRO A 170 5.42 -2.88 -17.05
N GLU A 171 6.26 -1.98 -16.55
CA GLU A 171 7.57 -2.34 -15.99
C GLU A 171 7.41 -3.09 -14.66
N LEU A 172 6.55 -2.58 -13.77
CA LEU A 172 6.25 -3.22 -12.50
C LEU A 172 5.61 -4.60 -12.70
N ALA A 173 4.70 -4.72 -13.67
CA ALA A 173 4.08 -5.98 -14.06
C ALA A 173 5.14 -7.00 -14.51
N LYS A 174 6.06 -6.62 -15.39
CA LYS A 174 7.16 -7.49 -15.85
C LYS A 174 8.07 -7.95 -14.72
N MET A 175 8.37 -7.09 -13.75
CA MET A 175 9.16 -7.48 -12.57
C MET A 175 8.45 -8.57 -11.76
N VAL A 176 7.14 -8.40 -11.51
CA VAL A 176 6.32 -9.39 -10.80
C VAL A 176 6.20 -10.68 -11.60
N GLU A 177 5.99 -10.61 -12.91
CA GLU A 177 5.90 -11.77 -13.80
C GLU A 177 7.21 -12.58 -13.85
N GLY A 178 8.36 -11.91 -13.70
CA GLY A 178 9.66 -12.57 -13.61
C GLY A 178 9.79 -13.47 -12.37
N GLU A 179 9.25 -13.03 -11.23
CA GLU A 179 9.28 -13.80 -9.97
C GLU A 179 8.08 -14.76 -9.84
N PHE A 180 6.92 -14.40 -10.41
CA PHE A 180 5.66 -15.16 -10.37
C PHE A 180 5.04 -15.26 -11.78
N PRO A 181 5.49 -16.21 -12.62
CA PRO A 181 5.10 -16.29 -14.03
C PRO A 181 3.60 -16.39 -14.30
N PHE A 182 2.83 -17.01 -13.40
CA PHE A 182 1.37 -17.14 -13.53
C PHE A 182 0.66 -15.78 -13.57
N MET A 183 1.29 -14.70 -13.05
CA MET A 183 0.70 -13.36 -13.03
C MET A 183 0.52 -12.77 -14.42
N LYS A 184 1.30 -13.21 -15.42
CA LYS A 184 1.22 -12.68 -16.78
C LYS A 184 -0.19 -12.78 -17.36
N ALA A 185 -0.80 -13.97 -17.29
CA ALA A 185 -2.16 -14.18 -17.79
C ALA A 185 -3.21 -13.35 -17.02
N LEU A 186 -3.00 -13.13 -15.71
CA LEU A 186 -3.86 -12.27 -14.90
C LEU A 186 -3.71 -10.79 -15.26
N HIS A 187 -2.50 -10.32 -15.53
CA HIS A 187 -2.23 -8.96 -15.98
C HIS A 187 -2.81 -8.68 -17.37
N GLU A 188 -2.67 -9.61 -18.31
CA GLU A 188 -3.30 -9.54 -19.65
C GLU A 188 -4.83 -9.45 -19.55
N LYS A 189 -5.42 -10.03 -18.50
CA LYS A 189 -6.84 -9.91 -18.19
C LYS A 189 -7.19 -8.61 -17.45
N GLY A 190 -6.24 -7.76 -17.09
CA GLY A 190 -6.47 -6.48 -16.38
C GLY A 190 -6.56 -6.61 -14.86
N ALA A 191 -6.07 -7.70 -14.26
CA ALA A 191 -6.06 -7.94 -12.82
C ALA A 191 -4.81 -7.37 -12.10
N PHE A 192 -4.06 -6.48 -12.74
CA PHE A 192 -2.91 -5.82 -12.13
C PHE A 192 -3.32 -4.85 -11.01
N ARG A 193 -2.57 -4.88 -9.90
CA ARG A 193 -2.74 -3.97 -8.76
C ARG A 193 -1.37 -3.67 -8.13
N ARG A 194 -1.04 -2.40 -7.94
CA ARG A 194 0.25 -1.95 -7.34
C ARG A 194 0.49 -2.49 -5.93
N SER A 195 -0.54 -2.49 -5.09
CA SER A 195 -0.46 -3.00 -3.71
C SER A 195 -0.13 -4.49 -3.66
N THR A 196 -0.77 -5.27 -4.53
CA THR A 196 -0.47 -6.68 -4.70
C THR A 196 0.96 -6.90 -5.21
N SER A 197 1.40 -6.11 -6.21
CA SER A 197 2.78 -6.14 -6.69
C SER A 197 3.80 -5.84 -5.59
N GLN A 198 3.52 -4.88 -4.70
CA GLN A 198 4.37 -4.58 -3.55
C GLN A 198 4.55 -5.80 -2.64
N HIS A 199 3.44 -6.48 -2.30
CA HIS A 199 3.48 -7.69 -1.48
C HIS A 199 4.21 -8.83 -2.17
N LEU A 200 3.97 -9.06 -3.46
CA LEU A 200 4.64 -10.10 -4.24
C LEU A 200 6.16 -9.85 -4.34
N LEU A 201 6.61 -8.63 -4.61
CA LEU A 201 8.04 -8.31 -4.65
C LEU A 201 8.70 -8.46 -3.28
N GLY A 202 8.03 -8.04 -2.20
CA GLY A 202 8.50 -8.29 -0.82
C GLY A 202 8.62 -9.78 -0.52
N LEU A 203 7.66 -10.57 -0.99
CA LEU A 203 7.68 -12.02 -0.87
C LEU A 203 8.83 -12.66 -1.67
N ALA A 204 9.06 -12.23 -2.90
CA ALA A 204 10.17 -12.71 -3.72
C ALA A 204 11.52 -12.49 -3.03
N CYS A 205 11.75 -11.30 -2.45
CA CYS A 205 12.96 -11.02 -1.67
C CYS A 205 13.08 -11.96 -0.45
N LEU A 206 11.99 -12.20 0.29
CA LEU A 206 12.01 -13.12 1.43
C LEU A 206 12.34 -14.55 1.01
N ILE A 207 11.75 -15.04 -0.09
CA ILE A 207 12.04 -16.37 -0.64
C ILE A 207 13.53 -16.49 -0.95
N GLN A 208 14.11 -15.48 -1.64
CA GLN A 208 15.53 -15.45 -1.96
C GLN A 208 16.41 -15.48 -0.69
N THR A 209 15.99 -14.80 0.38
CA THR A 209 16.68 -14.79 1.68
C THR A 209 16.64 -16.16 2.36
N ILE A 210 15.50 -16.86 2.38
CA ILE A 210 15.35 -18.13 3.11
C ILE A 210 15.65 -19.39 2.28
N ARG A 211 15.98 -19.24 0.99
CA ARG A 211 16.24 -20.36 0.08
C ARG A 211 17.38 -21.26 0.61
N PRO A 212 17.29 -22.60 0.45
CA PRO A 212 18.36 -23.51 0.84
C PRO A 212 19.74 -23.07 0.29
N GLY A 213 20.68 -22.79 1.19
CA GLY A 213 22.03 -22.31 0.85
C GLY A 213 22.39 -20.93 1.40
N SER A 214 21.44 -20.18 1.97
CA SER A 214 21.67 -18.85 2.54
C SER A 214 22.41 -18.81 3.89
N ASN A 215 22.78 -19.98 4.46
CA ASN A 215 23.50 -20.11 5.74
C ASN A 215 22.89 -19.32 6.91
N LEU A 216 21.59 -19.02 6.86
CA LEU A 216 20.90 -18.31 7.93
C LEU A 216 20.73 -19.20 9.17
N PRO A 217 20.85 -18.64 10.39
CA PRO A 217 20.46 -19.34 11.60
C PRO A 217 18.98 -19.80 11.54
N ASP A 218 18.67 -20.91 12.20
CA ASP A 218 17.31 -21.48 12.23
C ASP A 218 16.26 -20.45 12.68
N ALA A 219 16.58 -19.64 13.69
CA ALA A 219 15.68 -18.61 14.19
C ALA A 219 15.38 -17.51 13.15
N GLU A 220 16.36 -17.10 12.35
CA GLU A 220 16.16 -16.13 11.26
C GLU A 220 15.38 -16.75 10.10
N THR A 221 15.63 -18.03 9.80
CA THR A 221 14.84 -18.79 8.83
C THR A 221 13.37 -18.86 9.26
N LEU A 222 13.11 -19.11 10.55
CA LEU A 222 11.75 -19.13 11.10
C LEU A 222 11.08 -17.76 11.07
N VAL A 223 11.81 -16.67 11.34
CA VAL A 223 11.28 -15.30 11.15
C VAL A 223 10.90 -15.07 9.70
N GLY A 224 11.77 -15.44 8.75
CA GLY A 224 11.49 -15.34 7.33
C GLY A 224 10.25 -16.15 6.91
N LYS A 225 10.13 -17.40 7.36
CA LYS A 225 8.93 -18.22 7.11
C LYS A 225 7.66 -17.57 7.70
N LEU A 226 7.74 -17.03 8.92
CA LEU A 226 6.59 -16.34 9.52
C LEU A 226 6.22 -15.07 8.73
N LEU A 227 7.20 -14.28 8.26
CA LEU A 227 6.95 -13.13 7.40
C LEU A 227 6.29 -13.54 6.07
N ILE A 228 6.73 -14.65 5.48
CA ILE A 228 6.11 -15.22 4.26
C ILE A 228 4.64 -15.52 4.52
N THR A 229 4.30 -16.22 5.60
CA THR A 229 2.89 -16.53 5.88
C THR A 229 2.07 -15.27 6.13
N CYS A 230 2.66 -14.26 6.80
CA CYS A 230 2.02 -12.97 7.01
C CYS A 230 1.67 -12.26 5.69
N ILE A 231 2.62 -12.20 4.75
CA ILE A 231 2.42 -11.55 3.45
C ILE A 231 1.46 -12.36 2.59
N VAL A 232 1.58 -13.68 2.55
CA VAL A 232 0.67 -14.53 1.76
C VAL A 232 -0.78 -14.38 2.24
N ARG A 233 -1.00 -14.24 3.56
CA ARG A 233 -2.33 -13.98 4.13
C ARG A 233 -2.87 -12.57 3.86
N SER A 234 -2.01 -11.60 3.50
CA SER A 234 -2.46 -10.26 3.12
C SER A 234 -2.75 -10.13 1.62
N LEU A 235 -2.45 -11.15 0.82
CA LEU A 235 -2.85 -11.24 -0.58
C LEU A 235 -4.34 -11.63 -0.69
N PRO A 236 -5.00 -11.26 -1.81
CA PRO A 236 -6.29 -11.84 -2.18
C PRO A 236 -6.25 -13.37 -2.12
N ALA A 237 -7.32 -13.99 -1.62
CA ALA A 237 -7.30 -15.41 -1.24
C ALA A 237 -6.76 -16.34 -2.33
N ARG A 238 -7.31 -16.26 -3.55
CA ARG A 238 -6.86 -17.09 -4.69
C ARG A 238 -5.41 -16.79 -5.07
N LEU A 239 -4.96 -15.55 -4.96
CA LEU A 239 -3.57 -15.19 -5.23
C LEU A 239 -2.62 -15.76 -4.18
N GLY A 240 -2.98 -15.71 -2.90
CA GLY A 240 -2.20 -16.36 -1.83
C GLY A 240 -2.07 -17.87 -2.04
N ILE A 241 -3.14 -18.53 -2.51
CA ILE A 241 -3.12 -19.96 -2.88
C ILE A 241 -2.20 -20.20 -4.08
N LEU A 242 -2.35 -19.42 -5.16
CA LEU A 242 -1.51 -19.55 -6.36
C LEU A 242 -0.03 -19.47 -6.01
N VAL A 243 0.36 -18.44 -5.27
CA VAL A 243 1.74 -18.26 -4.79
C VAL A 243 2.22 -19.48 -4.00
N ALA A 244 1.40 -20.01 -3.08
CA ALA A 244 1.77 -21.17 -2.28
C ALA A 244 1.84 -22.47 -3.08
N VAL A 245 1.03 -22.63 -4.13
CA VAL A 245 1.07 -23.80 -5.03
C VAL A 245 2.27 -23.72 -5.97
N THR A 246 2.59 -22.53 -6.50
CA THR A 246 3.64 -22.36 -7.51
C THR A 246 5.04 -22.17 -6.92
N SER A 247 5.18 -21.99 -5.61
CA SER A 247 6.49 -21.86 -4.93
C SER A 247 6.65 -22.92 -3.83
N PRO A 248 7.57 -23.89 -4.00
CA PRO A 248 7.87 -24.89 -2.96
C PRO A 248 8.37 -24.27 -1.65
N GLU A 249 9.14 -23.19 -1.72
CA GLU A 249 9.62 -22.48 -0.53
C GLU A 249 8.46 -21.89 0.28
N VAL A 250 7.48 -21.28 -0.39
CA VAL A 250 6.27 -20.77 0.25
C VAL A 250 5.41 -21.92 0.79
N ALA A 251 5.22 -22.99 0.01
CA ALA A 251 4.47 -24.17 0.45
C ALA A 251 5.04 -24.74 1.76
N SER A 252 6.36 -24.77 1.91
CA SER A 252 7.06 -25.29 3.10
C SER A 252 6.87 -24.44 4.38
N CYS A 253 6.24 -23.28 4.27
CA CYS A 253 5.92 -22.41 5.40
C CYS A 253 4.60 -22.79 6.08
N PHE A 254 3.80 -23.67 5.47
CA PHE A 254 2.50 -24.08 5.97
C PHE A 254 2.49 -25.56 6.38
N ASP A 255 1.73 -25.87 7.42
CA ASP A 255 1.60 -27.24 7.93
C ASP A 255 0.68 -28.12 7.05
N TRP A 256 -0.13 -27.49 6.19
CA TRP A 256 -1.06 -28.17 5.29
C TRP A 256 -0.80 -27.80 3.83
N PRO A 257 -0.95 -28.77 2.90
CA PRO A 257 -0.77 -28.50 1.48
C PRO A 257 -1.87 -27.56 0.97
N CYS A 258 -1.48 -26.47 0.31
CA CYS A 258 -2.42 -25.63 -0.42
C CYS A 258 -2.90 -26.35 -1.70
N LEU A 259 -4.17 -26.12 -2.05
CA LEU A 259 -4.82 -26.68 -3.24
C LEU A 259 -5.48 -25.54 -4.03
N PHE A 260 -5.13 -25.43 -5.31
CA PHE A 260 -5.79 -24.55 -6.26
C PHE A 260 -6.52 -25.40 -7.31
N HIS A 261 -7.83 -25.54 -7.17
CA HIS A 261 -8.66 -26.44 -8.00
C HIS A 261 -8.09 -27.86 -8.12
N GLY A 262 -7.54 -28.38 -7.02
CA GLY A 262 -7.01 -29.74 -6.90
C GLY A 262 -5.52 -29.85 -7.23
N VAL A 263 -4.90 -28.78 -7.74
CA VAL A 263 -3.46 -28.71 -7.98
C VAL A 263 -2.75 -28.31 -6.69
N SER A 264 -1.78 -29.10 -6.27
CA SER A 264 -0.91 -28.82 -5.13
C SER A 264 0.52 -28.49 -5.57
N SER A 265 1.34 -27.99 -4.65
CA SER A 265 2.76 -27.73 -4.95
C SER A 265 3.54 -28.97 -5.40
N SER A 266 3.14 -30.18 -4.97
CA SER A 266 3.76 -31.42 -5.45
C SER A 266 3.39 -31.80 -6.88
N ASP A 267 2.28 -31.28 -7.41
CA ASP A 267 1.85 -31.51 -8.79
C ASP A 267 2.51 -30.52 -9.76
N PHE A 268 3.06 -29.42 -9.23
CA PHE A 268 3.60 -28.32 -10.01
C PHE A 268 5.08 -28.55 -10.32
N GLN A 269 5.40 -28.63 -11.62
CA GLN A 269 6.78 -28.69 -12.10
C GLN A 269 7.29 -27.32 -12.50
N GLU A 270 8.55 -27.03 -12.22
CA GLU A 270 9.21 -25.77 -12.61
C GLU A 270 9.03 -25.48 -14.10
N GLY A 271 8.62 -24.25 -14.43
CA GLY A 271 8.36 -23.82 -15.81
C GLY A 271 7.00 -24.22 -16.39
N THR A 272 6.17 -24.96 -15.65
CA THR A 272 4.79 -25.25 -16.07
C THR A 272 3.90 -24.05 -15.79
N ASP A 273 3.00 -23.71 -16.72
CA ASP A 273 1.97 -22.70 -16.47
C ASP A 273 0.78 -23.33 -15.73
N ILE A 274 0.48 -22.85 -14.52
CA ILE A 274 -0.63 -23.35 -13.69
C ILE A 274 -1.98 -23.26 -14.41
N TRP A 275 -2.15 -22.28 -15.31
CA TRP A 275 -3.37 -22.12 -16.09
C TRP A 275 -3.64 -23.26 -17.07
N THR A 276 -2.62 -24.09 -17.36
CA THR A 276 -2.77 -25.31 -18.18
C THR A 276 -3.18 -26.53 -17.35
N LEU A 277 -3.08 -26.45 -16.02
CA LEU A 277 -3.37 -27.54 -15.09
C LEU A 277 -4.77 -27.44 -14.47
N VAL A 278 -5.43 -26.30 -14.62
CA VAL A 278 -6.77 -26.03 -14.11
C VAL A 278 -7.77 -25.85 -15.26
N PRO A 279 -9.09 -25.99 -15.02
CA PRO A 279 -10.11 -25.68 -16.02
C PRO A 279 -10.00 -24.25 -16.56
N GLY A 280 -10.28 -24.06 -17.85
CA GLY A 280 -10.03 -22.79 -18.55
C GLY A 280 -10.84 -21.60 -18.00
N GLU A 281 -12.01 -21.85 -17.40
CA GLU A 281 -12.85 -20.86 -16.74
C GLU A 281 -12.21 -20.26 -15.47
N VAL A 282 -11.29 -20.98 -14.82
CA VAL A 282 -10.71 -20.58 -13.53
C VAL A 282 -9.89 -19.30 -13.66
N LEU A 283 -9.18 -19.11 -14.78
CA LEU A 283 -8.42 -17.88 -15.04
C LEU A 283 -9.34 -16.67 -15.09
N GLU A 284 -10.47 -16.77 -15.81
CA GLU A 284 -11.42 -15.67 -15.95
C GLU A 284 -12.07 -15.32 -14.61
N GLU A 285 -12.54 -16.33 -13.87
CA GLU A 285 -13.11 -16.16 -12.54
C GLU A 285 -12.10 -15.52 -11.56
N THR A 286 -10.85 -15.97 -11.60
CA THR A 286 -9.79 -15.44 -10.73
C THR A 286 -9.48 -13.99 -11.10
N SER A 287 -9.38 -13.68 -12.39
CA SER A 287 -9.16 -12.31 -12.84
C SER A 287 -10.30 -11.37 -12.43
N THR A 288 -11.56 -11.84 -12.53
CA THR A 288 -12.76 -11.07 -12.14
C THR A 288 -12.76 -10.79 -10.64
N SER A 289 -12.50 -11.82 -9.84
CA SER A 289 -12.36 -11.72 -8.39
C SER A 289 -11.27 -10.72 -7.99
N LEU A 290 -10.09 -10.78 -8.62
CA LEU A 290 -8.98 -9.87 -8.34
C LEU A 290 -9.26 -8.43 -8.78
N LYS A 291 -10.02 -8.21 -9.87
CA LYS A 291 -10.44 -6.87 -10.27
C LYS A 291 -11.36 -6.22 -9.23
N ALA A 292 -12.24 -7.02 -8.63
CA ALA A 292 -13.17 -6.58 -7.59
C ALA A 292 -12.51 -6.42 -6.20
N TYR A 293 -11.27 -6.89 -6.03
CA TYR A 293 -10.52 -6.68 -4.80
C TYR A 293 -9.96 -5.26 -4.72
N THR A 294 -10.12 -4.63 -3.55
CA THR A 294 -9.68 -3.26 -3.29
C THR A 294 -8.71 -3.21 -2.12
N PHE A 295 -7.46 -2.84 -2.40
CA PHE A 295 -6.50 -2.46 -1.37
C PHE A 295 -5.70 -1.25 -1.87
N PRO A 296 -5.94 -0.05 -1.33
CA PRO A 296 -5.39 1.18 -1.88
C PRO A 296 -3.87 1.25 -1.69
N MET A 297 -3.17 1.73 -2.72
CA MET A 297 -1.75 2.08 -2.64
C MET A 297 -1.57 3.53 -2.16
N TYR A 298 -2.51 4.40 -2.56
CA TYR A 298 -2.52 5.82 -2.19
C TYR A 298 -3.60 6.06 -1.13
N PRO A 299 -3.29 6.78 -0.03
CA PRO A 299 -4.28 7.20 0.96
C PRO A 299 -5.39 8.07 0.38
N ASP A 300 -5.10 8.83 -0.67
CA ASP A 300 -6.10 9.63 -1.39
C ASP A 300 -6.89 8.74 -2.36
N GLN A 301 -8.19 8.58 -2.11
CA GLN A 301 -9.06 7.71 -2.90
C GLN A 301 -9.15 8.15 -4.36
N VAL A 302 -9.21 9.45 -4.62
CA VAL A 302 -9.31 10.01 -5.98
C VAL A 302 -8.07 9.63 -6.80
N THR A 303 -6.89 9.88 -6.27
CA THR A 303 -5.61 9.51 -6.88
C THR A 303 -5.53 8.00 -7.09
N ASN A 304 -5.91 7.21 -6.08
CA ASN A 304 -5.88 5.76 -6.17
C ASN A 304 -6.76 5.22 -7.32
N GLU A 305 -7.98 5.74 -7.47
CA GLU A 305 -8.92 5.36 -8.54
C GLU A 305 -8.41 5.74 -9.93
N ILE A 306 -7.87 6.96 -10.07
CA ILE A 306 -7.30 7.46 -11.33
C ILE A 306 -6.11 6.60 -11.75
N ILE A 307 -5.15 6.35 -10.84
CA ILE A 307 -3.97 5.55 -11.12
C ILE A 307 -4.34 4.10 -11.42
N GLN A 308 -5.29 3.52 -10.69
CA GLN A 308 -5.75 2.15 -10.96
C GLN A 308 -6.31 2.00 -12.38
N ARG A 309 -7.10 2.96 -12.85
CA ARG A 309 -7.61 2.96 -14.23
C ARG A 309 -6.48 3.15 -15.24
N LEU A 310 -5.53 4.02 -14.95
CA LEU A 310 -4.38 4.29 -15.80
C LEU A 310 -3.51 3.04 -15.95
N ASP A 311 -3.22 2.34 -14.85
CA ASP A 311 -2.40 1.14 -14.83
C ASP A 311 -3.00 0.02 -15.69
N VAL A 312 -4.31 -0.22 -15.59
CA VAL A 312 -5.01 -1.24 -16.39
C VAL A 312 -4.89 -0.93 -17.88
N LEU A 313 -5.08 0.33 -18.28
CA LEU A 313 -4.96 0.73 -19.67
C LEU A 313 -3.50 0.74 -20.15
N ALA A 314 -2.55 1.11 -19.31
CA ALA A 314 -1.12 1.10 -19.63
C ALA A 314 -0.64 -0.33 -19.94
N ILE A 315 -1.11 -1.32 -19.18
CA ILE A 315 -0.82 -2.73 -19.47
C ILE A 315 -1.48 -3.17 -20.78
N ALA A 316 -2.76 -2.81 -20.99
CA ALA A 316 -3.45 -3.11 -22.24
C ALA A 316 -2.76 -2.49 -23.47
N ALA A 317 -2.27 -1.25 -23.34
CA ALA A 317 -1.48 -0.54 -24.35
C ALA A 317 -0.15 -1.25 -24.64
N ALA A 318 0.56 -1.69 -23.59
CA ALA A 318 1.80 -2.45 -23.73
C ALA A 318 1.59 -3.79 -24.46
N SER A 319 0.37 -4.35 -24.38
CA SER A 319 -0.07 -5.53 -25.15
C SER A 319 -0.66 -5.21 -26.53
N GLY A 320 -0.64 -3.93 -26.96
CA GLY A 320 -1.07 -3.50 -28.29
C GLY A 320 -2.55 -3.11 -28.41
N SER A 321 -3.25 -2.90 -27.30
CA SER A 321 -4.66 -2.46 -27.34
C SER A 321 -4.76 -0.96 -27.66
N PRO A 322 -5.69 -0.54 -28.55
CA PRO A 322 -5.88 0.86 -28.88
C PRO A 322 -6.70 1.57 -27.80
N VAL A 323 -6.04 2.24 -26.85
CA VAL A 323 -6.66 2.85 -25.65
C VAL A 323 -6.48 4.37 -25.54
N ALA A 324 -6.16 5.04 -26.66
CA ALA A 324 -5.82 6.46 -26.68
C ALA A 324 -6.97 7.37 -26.19
N MET A 325 -8.23 7.02 -26.50
CA MET A 325 -9.40 7.78 -26.06
C MET A 325 -9.64 7.66 -24.56
N GLU A 326 -9.39 6.49 -24.01
CA GLU A 326 -9.53 6.19 -22.59
C GLU A 326 -8.47 6.91 -21.76
N PHE A 327 -7.22 7.03 -22.25
CA PHE A 327 -6.22 7.89 -21.61
C PHE A 327 -6.64 9.36 -21.61
N ASN A 328 -7.21 9.86 -22.71
CA ASN A 328 -7.76 11.21 -22.72
C ASN A 328 -8.87 11.37 -21.68
N ALA A 329 -9.76 10.38 -21.52
CA ALA A 329 -10.81 10.41 -20.50
C ALA A 329 -10.23 10.42 -19.07
N ILE A 330 -9.19 9.63 -18.79
CA ILE A 330 -8.49 9.66 -17.49
C ILE A 330 -7.88 11.03 -17.23
N HIS A 331 -7.23 11.62 -18.23
CA HIS A 331 -6.65 12.95 -18.10
C HIS A 331 -7.71 14.01 -17.78
N GLN A 332 -8.82 14.06 -18.51
CA GLN A 332 -9.90 15.01 -18.20
C GLN A 332 -10.46 14.78 -16.78
N ASP A 333 -10.61 13.54 -16.35
CA ASP A 333 -11.04 13.21 -14.99
C ASP A 333 -10.03 13.69 -13.92
N PHE A 334 -8.74 13.47 -14.17
CA PHE A 334 -7.66 13.98 -13.31
C PHE A 334 -7.62 15.52 -13.25
N LEU A 335 -7.81 16.18 -14.39
CA LEU A 335 -7.88 17.64 -14.44
C LEU A 335 -9.01 18.17 -13.55
N THR A 336 -10.21 17.61 -13.72
CA THR A 336 -11.42 18.07 -13.03
C THR A 336 -11.45 17.74 -11.54
N LYS A 337 -10.91 16.59 -11.13
CA LYS A 337 -10.94 16.14 -9.73
C LYS A 337 -9.77 16.59 -8.88
N SER A 338 -8.65 17.00 -9.49
CA SER A 338 -7.41 17.27 -8.73
C SER A 338 -6.57 18.41 -9.28
N ALA A 339 -6.20 18.39 -10.57
CA ALA A 339 -5.16 19.28 -11.07
C ALA A 339 -5.58 20.76 -11.09
N LEU A 340 -6.84 21.05 -11.43
CA LEU A 340 -7.33 22.43 -11.56
C LEU A 340 -7.39 23.15 -10.21
N GLU A 341 -7.96 22.52 -9.19
CA GLU A 341 -8.00 23.10 -7.84
C GLU A 341 -6.59 23.34 -7.31
N MET A 342 -5.70 22.37 -7.49
CA MET A 342 -4.28 22.50 -7.10
C MET A 342 -3.58 23.67 -7.80
N HIS A 343 -3.84 23.87 -9.10
CA HIS A 343 -3.27 24.99 -9.87
C HIS A 343 -3.79 26.34 -9.40
N ASP A 344 -5.11 26.48 -9.20
CA ASP A 344 -5.72 27.71 -8.69
C ASP A 344 -5.15 28.08 -7.32
N GLU A 345 -5.04 27.09 -6.41
CA GLU A 345 -4.46 27.31 -5.09
C GLU A 345 -2.98 27.68 -5.14
N LEU A 346 -2.18 27.01 -5.99
CA LEU A 346 -0.77 27.32 -6.20
C LEU A 346 -0.57 28.74 -6.68
N LYS A 347 -1.37 29.16 -7.67
CA LYS A 347 -1.34 30.50 -8.23
C LYS A 347 -1.67 31.54 -7.14
N MET A 348 -2.75 31.32 -6.39
CA MET A 348 -3.10 32.18 -5.26
C MET A 348 -1.98 32.27 -4.23
N PHE A 349 -1.36 31.14 -3.88
CA PHE A 349 -0.29 31.11 -2.88
C PHE A 349 0.93 31.93 -3.32
N ILE A 350 1.38 31.73 -4.56
CA ILE A 350 2.52 32.46 -5.13
C ILE A 350 2.21 33.96 -5.23
N THR A 351 1.04 34.32 -5.77
CA THR A 351 0.67 35.73 -5.97
C THR A 351 0.43 36.45 -4.63
N GLU A 352 -0.41 35.91 -3.76
CA GLU A 352 -0.73 36.56 -2.49
C GLU A 352 0.43 36.57 -1.51
N GLY A 353 1.14 35.45 -1.41
CA GLY A 353 2.34 35.34 -0.57
C GLY A 353 3.44 36.25 -1.09
N GLY A 354 3.61 36.32 -2.42
CA GLY A 354 4.65 37.15 -3.01
C GLY A 354 4.42 38.65 -2.82
N ILE A 355 3.16 39.11 -2.92
CA ILE A 355 2.77 40.48 -2.57
C ILE A 355 3.01 40.75 -1.08
N PHE A 356 2.54 39.87 -0.19
CA PHE A 356 2.61 40.09 1.25
C PHE A 356 4.05 40.09 1.79
N PHE A 357 4.89 39.13 1.36
CA PHE A 357 6.28 39.01 1.80
C PHE A 357 7.27 39.80 0.94
N ALA A 358 6.80 40.53 -0.08
CA ALA A 358 7.63 41.22 -1.06
C ALA A 358 8.72 40.32 -1.67
N ALA A 359 8.32 39.11 -2.07
CA ALA A 359 9.21 38.08 -2.62
C ALA A 359 8.57 37.43 -3.85
N HIS A 360 9.30 37.35 -4.96
CA HIS A 360 8.78 36.78 -6.21
C HIS A 360 9.69 35.63 -6.65
N PRO A 361 9.51 34.42 -6.08
CA PRO A 361 10.40 33.29 -6.34
C PRO A 361 10.29 32.80 -7.80
N TYR A 362 9.07 32.81 -8.36
CA TYR A 362 8.75 32.58 -9.77
C TYR A 362 7.27 32.91 -10.01
N GLU A 363 6.83 32.83 -11.27
CA GLU A 363 5.43 32.94 -11.67
C GLU A 363 4.91 31.55 -12.10
N ALA A 364 3.72 31.18 -11.60
CA ALA A 364 3.02 30.01 -12.11
C ALA A 364 2.32 30.38 -13.43
N PRO A 365 2.55 29.65 -14.54
CA PRO A 365 1.92 29.95 -15.81
C PRO A 365 0.39 29.89 -15.72
N GLU A 366 -0.29 30.78 -16.44
CA GLU A 366 -1.76 30.79 -16.57
C GLU A 366 -2.27 29.51 -17.25
N ASP A 367 -1.51 28.98 -18.18
CA ASP A 367 -1.82 27.78 -18.95
C ASP A 367 -1.06 26.54 -18.44
N MET A 368 -0.63 26.55 -17.17
CA MET A 368 0.08 25.41 -16.54
C MET A 368 -0.77 24.14 -16.57
N VAL A 369 -2.10 24.28 -16.42
CA VAL A 369 -3.07 23.20 -16.58
C VAL A 369 -4.06 23.60 -17.67
N ARG A 370 -4.20 22.77 -18.70
CA ARG A 370 -4.97 23.07 -19.92
C ARG A 370 -6.20 22.16 -20.06
N PRO A 371 -7.38 22.58 -19.55
CA PRO A 371 -8.64 21.88 -19.80
C PRO A 371 -8.86 21.63 -21.29
N GLY A 372 -9.33 20.42 -21.64
CA GLY A 372 -9.64 20.08 -23.03
C GLY A 372 -8.43 19.80 -23.93
N TYR A 373 -7.19 19.81 -23.40
CA TYR A 373 -6.03 19.34 -24.15
C TYR A 373 -6.18 17.82 -24.42
N ASN A 374 -6.25 17.46 -25.71
CA ASN A 374 -6.57 16.10 -26.14
C ASN A 374 -5.35 15.16 -26.09
N LEU A 375 -5.41 14.08 -25.30
CA LEU A 375 -4.34 13.07 -25.25
C LEU A 375 -4.49 11.92 -26.24
N ALA A 376 -5.53 11.88 -27.06
CA ALA A 376 -5.71 10.79 -28.01
C ALA A 376 -4.74 10.93 -29.20
N ILE A 377 -3.53 10.37 -29.06
CA ILE A 377 -2.51 10.27 -30.11
C ILE A 377 -2.29 8.78 -30.38
N GLU A 378 -2.74 8.32 -31.55
CA GLU A 378 -2.65 6.91 -31.94
C GLU A 378 -1.19 6.47 -32.13
N GLY A 379 -0.85 5.27 -31.65
CA GLY A 379 0.48 4.67 -31.78
C GLY A 379 1.53 5.19 -30.80
N ARG A 380 1.12 6.01 -29.82
CA ARG A 380 1.96 6.59 -28.75
C ARG A 380 1.40 6.31 -27.35
N GLU A 381 0.57 5.27 -27.24
CA GLU A 381 -0.20 4.95 -26.04
C GLU A 381 0.70 4.70 -24.82
N ASN A 382 1.85 4.03 -25.01
CA ASN A 382 2.79 3.77 -23.92
C ASN A 382 3.45 5.06 -23.41
N GLU A 383 3.95 5.88 -24.33
CA GLU A 383 4.59 7.15 -23.99
C GLU A 383 3.60 8.14 -23.33
N ILE A 384 2.35 8.15 -23.78
CA ILE A 384 1.27 8.94 -23.15
C ILE A 384 0.98 8.43 -21.74
N ALA A 385 0.90 7.12 -21.54
CA ALA A 385 0.63 6.54 -20.22
C ALA A 385 1.71 6.91 -19.21
N GLU A 386 2.99 6.84 -19.61
CA GLU A 386 4.13 7.23 -18.77
C GLU A 386 4.12 8.73 -18.43
N ALA A 387 3.90 9.59 -19.44
CA ALA A 387 3.84 11.03 -19.24
C ALA A 387 2.67 11.41 -18.31
N LEU A 388 1.49 10.82 -18.52
CA LEU A 388 0.30 11.05 -17.70
C LEU A 388 0.49 10.56 -16.27
N PHE A 389 1.08 9.38 -16.10
CA PHE A 389 1.39 8.84 -14.77
C PHE A 389 2.37 9.74 -14.01
N SER A 390 3.41 10.23 -14.67
CA SER A 390 4.41 11.13 -14.09
C SER A 390 3.82 12.45 -13.61
N VAL A 391 2.94 13.08 -14.39
CA VAL A 391 2.33 14.37 -14.00
C VAL A 391 1.29 14.19 -12.88
N ILE A 392 0.55 13.07 -12.87
CA ILE A 392 -0.36 12.70 -11.77
C ILE A 392 0.43 12.54 -10.48
N LEU A 393 1.51 11.75 -10.50
CA LEU A 393 2.36 11.55 -9.32
C LEU A 393 3.01 12.85 -8.84
N SER A 394 3.50 13.67 -9.76
CA SER A 394 4.09 14.97 -9.42
C SER A 394 3.08 15.87 -8.71
N THR A 395 1.82 15.86 -9.16
CA THR A 395 0.70 16.58 -8.53
C THR A 395 0.37 16.01 -7.15
N TYR A 396 0.29 14.68 -7.03
CA TYR A 396 0.05 14.00 -5.76
C TYR A 396 1.14 14.30 -4.71
N PHE A 397 2.42 14.16 -5.09
CA PHE A 397 3.55 14.37 -4.16
C PHE A 397 3.79 15.84 -3.81
N ALA A 398 3.34 16.79 -4.63
CA ALA A 398 3.34 18.20 -4.27
C ALA A 398 2.50 18.47 -3.02
N GLY A 399 1.44 17.68 -2.82
CA GLY A 399 0.47 17.78 -1.72
C GLY A 399 -0.46 18.98 -1.87
N SER A 400 -1.51 19.06 -1.05
CA SER A 400 -2.45 20.19 -1.07
C SER A 400 -1.76 21.52 -0.73
N VAL A 401 -2.05 22.58 -1.50
CA VAL A 401 -1.54 23.94 -1.26
C VAL A 401 -2.40 24.70 -0.25
N ARG A 402 -3.66 24.31 -0.05
CA ARG A 402 -4.58 24.90 0.93
C ARG A 402 -3.96 25.21 2.30
N PRO A 403 -3.21 24.31 2.96
CA PRO A 403 -2.63 24.61 4.27
C PRO A 403 -1.61 25.76 4.22
N LEU A 404 -0.91 25.94 3.09
CA LEU A 404 0.03 27.03 2.89
C LEU A 404 -0.69 28.37 2.74
N LEU A 405 -1.82 28.39 2.02
CA LEU A 405 -2.69 29.57 1.91
C LEU A 405 -3.23 29.99 3.28
N VAL A 406 -3.69 29.05 4.10
CA VAL A 406 -4.14 29.32 5.48
C VAL A 406 -3.01 29.94 6.29
N LYS A 407 -1.80 29.38 6.19
CA LYS A 407 -0.63 29.92 6.89
C LYS A 407 -0.25 31.34 6.44
N VAL A 408 -0.37 31.66 5.15
CA VAL A 408 -0.22 33.05 4.65
C VAL A 408 -1.27 33.97 5.28
N ALA A 409 -2.53 33.53 5.33
CA ALA A 409 -3.60 34.30 5.96
C ALA A 409 -3.35 34.54 7.46
N ASP A 410 -2.81 33.54 8.18
CA ASP A 410 -2.43 33.67 9.59
C ASP A 410 -1.32 34.69 9.79
N TYR A 411 -0.31 34.73 8.92
CA TYR A 411 0.74 35.75 8.96
C TYR A 411 0.17 37.16 8.72
N LYS A 412 -0.72 37.33 7.72
CA LYS A 412 -1.41 38.59 7.45
C LYS A 412 -2.17 39.06 8.70
N LEU A 413 -2.96 38.17 9.30
CA LEU A 413 -3.76 38.46 10.49
C LEU A 413 -2.90 38.77 11.73
N SER A 414 -1.77 38.09 11.91
CA SER A 414 -0.81 38.40 12.98
C SER A 414 -0.20 39.80 12.83
N LEU A 415 0.18 40.17 11.59
CA LEU A 415 0.73 41.49 11.30
C LEU A 415 -0.31 42.59 11.50
N GLU A 416 -1.55 42.39 11.04
CA GLU A 416 -2.66 43.33 11.28
C GLU A 416 -2.93 43.55 12.77
N LYS A 417 -2.92 42.49 13.58
CA LYS A 417 -3.04 42.59 15.05
C LYS A 417 -1.89 43.39 15.67
N THR A 418 -0.67 43.22 15.15
CA THR A 418 0.49 43.98 15.59
C THR A 418 0.36 45.46 15.22
N GLY A 419 -0.09 45.75 13.99
CA GLY A 419 -0.39 47.10 13.52
C GLY A 419 -1.44 47.81 14.38
N LYS A 420 -2.56 47.13 14.68
CA LYS A 420 -3.61 47.66 15.58
C LYS A 420 -3.08 47.99 16.98
N LYS A 421 -2.25 47.12 17.57
CA LYS A 421 -1.61 47.38 18.87
C LYS A 421 -0.66 48.57 18.83
N ILE A 422 0.09 48.73 17.73
CA ILE A 422 0.97 49.90 17.54
C ILE A 422 0.12 51.18 17.45
N GLU A 423 -0.99 51.16 16.72
CA GLU A 423 -1.92 52.28 16.60
C GLU A 423 -2.61 52.63 17.93
N GLU A 424 -2.97 51.63 18.73
CA GLU A 424 -3.52 51.84 20.08
C GLU A 424 -2.49 52.49 21.01
N TYR A 425 -1.24 52.03 20.98
CA TYR A 425 -0.18 52.60 21.80
C TYR A 425 0.27 53.99 21.33
N SER A 426 0.19 54.30 20.04
CA SER A 426 0.57 55.60 19.49
C SER A 426 -0.39 56.73 19.89
N LYS A 427 -1.63 56.39 20.28
CA LYS A 427 -2.64 57.33 20.80
C LYS A 427 -2.26 57.95 22.16
N SER A 428 -1.17 57.53 22.80
CA SER A 428 -0.68 58.16 24.04
C SER A 428 0.85 58.33 24.06
N GLY A 429 1.31 59.55 24.37
CA GLY A 429 2.72 59.97 24.19
C GLY A 429 3.70 59.55 25.27
N SER A 430 3.50 58.43 25.98
CA SER A 430 4.40 58.03 27.07
C SER A 430 5.66 57.31 26.55
N ALA A 431 6.84 57.62 27.12
CA ALA A 431 8.10 56.96 26.76
C ALA A 431 8.06 55.42 26.92
N LYS A 432 7.30 54.92 27.90
CA LYS A 432 7.08 53.48 28.13
C LYS A 432 6.33 52.82 26.96
N LEU A 433 5.39 53.53 26.32
CA LEU A 433 4.63 53.01 25.19
C LEU A 433 5.42 53.10 23.88
N VAL A 434 6.27 54.11 23.72
CA VAL A 434 7.25 54.18 22.61
C VAL A 434 8.19 52.97 22.64
N ALA A 435 8.71 52.60 23.83
CA ALA A 435 9.54 51.40 23.98
C ALA A 435 8.78 50.11 23.59
N LYS A 436 7.49 50.00 23.95
CA LYS A 436 6.64 48.87 23.54
C LYS A 436 6.38 48.83 22.04
N ILE A 437 6.14 49.96 21.39
CA ILE A 437 6.00 50.06 19.92
C ILE A 437 7.27 49.57 19.25
N ASN A 438 8.45 50.03 19.69
CA ASN A 438 9.73 49.58 19.15
C ASN A 438 9.95 48.07 19.35
N GLY A 439 9.55 47.52 20.50
CA GLY A 439 9.59 46.08 20.76
C GLY A 439 8.67 45.29 19.82
N LEU A 440 7.43 45.75 19.62
CA LEU A 440 6.49 45.15 18.67
C LEU A 440 6.97 45.25 17.22
N GLY A 441 7.53 46.40 16.82
CA GLY A 441 8.09 46.60 15.49
C GLY A 441 9.28 45.67 15.21
N LYS A 442 10.23 45.56 16.14
CA LYS A 442 11.35 44.62 16.01
C LYS A 442 10.87 43.17 15.91
N LYS A 443 9.91 42.79 16.74
CA LYS A 443 9.33 41.44 16.71
C LYS A 443 8.59 41.17 15.41
N GLY A 444 7.75 42.10 14.95
CA GLY A 444 7.00 42.00 13.70
C GLY A 444 7.92 41.91 12.48
N MET A 445 9.01 42.68 12.44
CA MET A 445 10.01 42.58 11.37
C MET A 445 10.74 41.24 11.38
N ALA A 446 11.06 40.69 12.55
CA ALA A 446 11.65 39.36 12.66
C ALA A 446 10.67 38.26 12.20
N GLU A 447 9.40 38.33 12.63
CA GLU A 447 8.34 37.40 12.20
C GLU A 447 8.10 37.47 10.68
N LEU A 448 8.14 38.67 10.08
CA LEU A 448 8.06 38.84 8.63
C LEU A 448 9.26 38.27 7.88
N ALA A 449 10.47 38.44 8.40
CA ALA A 449 11.68 37.86 7.79
C ALA A 449 11.61 36.32 7.79
N THR A 450 11.27 35.71 8.93
CA THR A 450 11.06 34.26 9.03
C THR A 450 9.92 33.77 8.15
N GLY A 451 8.81 34.53 8.08
CA GLY A 451 7.71 34.21 7.16
C GLY A 451 8.11 34.27 5.70
N ARG A 452 8.95 35.24 5.32
CA ARG A 452 9.49 35.37 3.96
C ARG A 452 10.40 34.20 3.59
N GLU A 453 11.30 33.79 4.47
CA GLU A 453 12.16 32.61 4.27
C GLU A 453 11.30 31.35 4.06
N TRP A 454 10.36 31.10 4.97
CA TRP A 454 9.41 29.99 4.84
C TRP A 454 8.63 30.02 3.52
N PHE A 455 8.12 31.19 3.12
CA PHE A 455 7.36 31.32 1.86
C PHE A 455 8.23 30.99 0.64
N VAL A 456 9.46 31.50 0.60
CA VAL A 456 10.39 31.21 -0.50
C VAL A 456 10.74 29.73 -0.56
N ASP A 457 11.01 29.09 0.58
CA ASP A 457 11.32 27.67 0.66
C ASP A 457 10.16 26.80 0.15
N GLU A 458 8.94 27.05 0.62
CA GLU A 458 7.75 26.30 0.17
C GLU A 458 7.41 26.55 -1.29
N ALA A 459 7.52 27.80 -1.75
CA ALA A 459 7.32 28.11 -3.17
C ALA A 459 8.33 27.35 -4.02
N MET A 460 9.62 27.37 -3.66
CA MET A 460 10.67 26.66 -4.38
C MET A 460 10.50 25.15 -4.34
N ARG A 461 9.99 24.58 -3.24
CA ARG A 461 9.58 23.17 -3.18
C ARG A 461 8.51 22.84 -4.23
N LEU A 462 7.51 23.71 -4.39
CA LEU A 462 6.42 23.55 -5.36
C LEU A 462 6.81 23.85 -6.81
N LYS A 463 7.97 24.47 -7.05
CA LYS A 463 8.46 24.77 -8.40
C LYS A 463 8.62 23.51 -9.26
N GLY A 464 8.96 22.38 -8.64
CA GLY A 464 9.05 21.09 -9.33
C GLY A 464 7.74 20.67 -10.00
N LEU A 465 6.58 21.01 -9.41
CA LEU A 465 5.27 20.74 -10.02
C LEU A 465 5.07 21.56 -11.30
N VAL A 466 5.46 22.83 -11.30
CA VAL A 466 5.37 23.69 -12.50
C VAL A 466 6.21 23.13 -13.64
N SER A 467 7.44 22.70 -13.33
CA SER A 467 8.31 22.05 -14.31
C SER A 467 7.70 20.75 -14.84
N ALA A 468 7.12 19.91 -13.97
CA ALA A 468 6.50 18.65 -14.39
C ALA A 468 5.33 18.85 -15.37
N TRP A 469 4.50 19.88 -15.16
CA TRP A 469 3.43 20.22 -16.11
C TRP A 469 3.96 20.77 -17.45
N ALA A 470 5.01 21.59 -17.41
CA ALA A 470 5.65 22.08 -18.63
C ALA A 470 6.28 20.93 -19.43
N ASP A 471 6.98 20.02 -18.75
CA ASP A 471 7.60 18.83 -19.36
C ASP A 471 6.52 17.89 -19.94
N PHE A 472 5.40 17.71 -19.24
CA PHE A 472 4.28 16.91 -19.71
C PHE A 472 3.74 17.43 -21.05
N TYR A 473 3.41 18.71 -21.17
CA TYR A 473 2.95 19.27 -22.45
C TYR A 473 4.04 19.30 -23.53
N GLY A 474 5.30 19.54 -23.13
CA GLY A 474 6.43 19.48 -24.06
C GLY A 474 6.61 18.10 -24.70
N GLN A 475 6.45 17.02 -23.91
CA GLN A 475 6.47 15.65 -24.40
C GLN A 475 5.31 15.37 -25.35
N LEU A 476 4.08 15.75 -24.97
CA LEU A 476 2.89 15.53 -25.79
C LEU A 476 2.92 16.29 -27.12
N ASP A 477 3.40 17.53 -27.11
CA ASP A 477 3.59 18.31 -28.33
C ASP A 477 4.67 17.70 -29.23
N ALA A 478 5.67 17.03 -28.67
CA ALA A 478 6.68 16.30 -29.43
C ALA A 478 6.10 15.02 -30.06
N PHE A 479 5.21 14.31 -29.39
CA PHE A 479 4.59 13.08 -29.93
C PHE A 479 3.66 13.32 -31.12
N ARG A 480 3.17 14.55 -31.30
CA ARG A 480 2.32 14.96 -32.43
C ARG A 480 3.08 15.40 -33.68
N ARG A 481 4.39 15.64 -33.56
CA ARG A 481 5.26 16.01 -34.68
C ARG A 481 5.85 14.75 -35.31
#